data_AF-X0SMJ5-F1
#
_entry.id   AF-X0SMJ5-F1
#
_cell.length_a   1.000
_cell.length_b   1.000
_cell.length_c   1.000
_cell.angle_alpha   90.00
_cell.angle_beta   90.00
_cell.angle_gamma   90.00
#
_symmetry.space_group_name_H-M   'P 1'
#
loop_
_entity.id
_entity.type
_entity.pdbx_description
1 polymer ?
#
loop_
_entity_poly.entity_id
_entity_poly.type
_entity_poly.pdbx_seq_one_letter_code
_entity_poly.pdbx_strand_id
1 'polypeptide(L)'
;MIRVASGSFIMGRSKGGDYDERPVHQVTVTQPFHMAATEVTNAQYEQFDPAHRELRGKLGFSKEDDEAVVFVSWHDAVAFCKWLSNREGRLYRLPTEAEWEYACRARTTTVYHTGETLPTAFHKNVRNSWLPSPARTEPGEIVSLQVGKTPPNAWGLHDMHGNVEEWCFDWYGPYVAGDQSDP
;
A
#
# COMPACT_ATOMS: atom_id res chain seq x y z
N MET A 1 13.12 3.98 -3.56
CA MET A 1 12.71 2.81 -4.36
C MET A 1 13.54 1.60 -3.96
N ILE A 2 12.91 0.44 -3.81
CA ILE A 2 13.50 -0.86 -3.49
C ILE A 2 13.31 -1.77 -4.70
N ARG A 3 14.34 -2.53 -5.08
CA ARG A 3 14.24 -3.52 -6.17
C ARG A 3 13.60 -4.80 -5.66
N VAL A 4 12.47 -5.17 -6.23
CA VAL A 4 11.79 -6.46 -6.01
C VAL A 4 12.24 -7.42 -7.12
N ALA A 5 12.73 -8.60 -6.74
CA ALA A 5 13.16 -9.61 -7.70
C ALA A 5 11.94 -10.32 -8.31
N SER A 6 12.04 -10.77 -9.56
CA SER A 6 11.04 -11.66 -10.17
C SER A 6 10.91 -12.98 -9.40
N GLY A 7 9.75 -13.62 -9.50
CA GLY A 7 9.51 -14.93 -8.92
C GLY A 7 8.02 -15.28 -8.88
N SER A 8 7.71 -16.40 -8.25
CA SER A 8 6.33 -16.87 -8.10
C SER A 8 5.93 -16.91 -6.63
N PHE A 9 4.64 -16.72 -6.36
CA PHE A 9 4.05 -16.85 -5.04
C PHE A 9 2.61 -17.36 -5.12
N ILE A 10 2.06 -17.74 -3.97
CA ILE A 10 0.64 -18.07 -3.85
C ILE A 10 -0.10 -16.81 -3.42
N MET A 11 -0.96 -16.30 -4.29
CA MET A 11 -1.80 -15.14 -4.04
C MET A 11 -3.12 -15.56 -3.37
N GLY A 12 -3.62 -14.69 -2.49
CA GLY A 12 -4.86 -14.91 -1.74
C GLY A 12 -4.71 -15.85 -0.54
N ARG A 13 -5.86 -16.31 -0.03
CA ARG A 13 -5.91 -17.03 1.25
C ARG A 13 -6.89 -18.19 1.26
N SER A 14 -6.38 -19.38 1.61
CA SER A 14 -7.18 -20.62 1.61
C SER A 14 -8.04 -20.82 2.87
N LYS A 15 -7.59 -20.31 4.02
CA LYS A 15 -8.26 -20.47 5.32
C LYS A 15 -8.22 -19.17 6.11
N GLY A 16 -9.37 -18.74 6.61
CA GLY A 16 -9.55 -17.35 7.02
C GLY A 16 -9.54 -16.42 5.80
N GLY A 17 -9.84 -15.15 6.00
CA GLY A 17 -9.99 -14.18 4.92
C GLY A 17 -11.43 -14.08 4.39
N ASP A 18 -11.65 -13.02 3.62
CA ASP A 18 -12.94 -12.69 3.01
C ASP A 18 -13.21 -13.55 1.76
N TYR A 19 -14.42 -13.39 1.21
CA TYR A 19 -14.91 -14.25 0.13
C TYR A 19 -14.17 -14.05 -1.19
N ASP A 20 -13.59 -12.87 -1.39
CA ASP A 20 -12.87 -12.39 -2.57
C ASP A 20 -11.35 -12.62 -2.49
N GLU A 21 -10.81 -13.02 -1.34
CA GLU A 21 -9.41 -13.50 -1.20
C GLU A 21 -9.19 -14.92 -1.80
N ARG A 22 -10.19 -15.44 -2.52
CA ARG A 22 -10.25 -16.81 -3.05
C ARG A 22 -10.65 -16.83 -4.53
N PRO A 23 -10.19 -17.86 -5.28
CA PRO A 23 -9.35 -18.96 -4.84
C PRO A 23 -7.87 -18.58 -4.69
N VAL A 24 -7.15 -19.32 -3.84
CA VAL A 24 -5.69 -19.28 -3.87
C VAL A 24 -5.19 -19.77 -5.22
N HIS A 25 -4.21 -19.09 -5.78
CA HIS A 25 -3.66 -19.41 -7.09
C HIS A 25 -2.19 -18.99 -7.18
N GLN A 26 -1.43 -19.62 -8.07
CA GLN A 26 -0.04 -19.26 -8.28
C GLN A 26 0.05 -18.06 -9.22
N VAL A 27 0.78 -17.03 -8.80
CA VAL A 27 1.10 -15.88 -9.64
C VAL A 27 2.61 -15.84 -9.88
N THR A 28 3.01 -15.56 -11.11
CA THR A 28 4.41 -15.35 -11.48
C THR A 28 4.61 -13.90 -11.91
N VAL A 29 5.47 -13.18 -11.17
CA VAL A 29 6.01 -11.89 -11.56
C VAL A 29 7.27 -12.14 -12.38
N THR A 30 7.19 -11.98 -13.70
CA THR A 30 8.23 -12.46 -14.61
C THR A 30 9.44 -11.53 -14.69
N GLN A 31 9.26 -10.25 -14.39
CA GLN A 31 10.32 -9.24 -14.43
C GLN A 31 10.53 -8.59 -13.05
N PRO A 32 11.77 -8.28 -12.67
CA PRO A 32 12.01 -7.48 -11.48
C PRO A 32 11.45 -6.07 -11.68
N PHE A 33 10.89 -5.50 -10.62
CA PHE A 33 10.37 -4.14 -10.61
C PHE A 33 10.94 -3.35 -9.43
N HIS A 34 10.59 -2.07 -9.33
CA HIS A 34 10.93 -1.26 -8.17
C HIS A 34 9.66 -0.74 -7.51
N MET A 35 9.63 -0.76 -6.18
CA MET A 35 8.52 -0.24 -5.37
C MET A 35 9.04 0.85 -4.43
N ALA A 36 8.21 1.81 -4.05
CA ALA A 36 8.58 2.80 -3.02
C ALA A 36 8.84 2.05 -1.70
N ALA A 37 9.81 2.52 -0.90
CA ALA A 37 10.16 1.85 0.37
C ALA A 37 9.09 2.05 1.46
N THR A 38 8.29 3.10 1.26
CA THR A 38 7.22 3.61 2.10
C THR A 38 6.14 4.17 1.18
N GLU A 39 5.00 4.52 1.74
CA GLU A 39 3.99 5.30 1.04
C GLU A 39 4.52 6.68 0.64
N VAL A 40 3.85 7.31 -0.32
CA VAL A 40 4.17 8.68 -0.77
C VAL A 40 3.81 9.65 0.34
N THR A 41 4.74 10.55 0.70
CA THR A 41 4.50 11.51 1.77
C THR A 41 3.85 12.80 1.27
N ASN A 42 3.28 13.60 2.17
CA ASN A 42 2.77 14.95 1.86
C ASN A 42 3.81 15.80 1.13
N ALA A 43 5.04 15.87 1.64
CA ALA A 43 6.10 16.67 1.01
C ALA A 43 6.51 16.17 -0.39
N GLN A 44 6.34 14.87 -0.68
CA GLN A 44 6.58 14.34 -2.02
C GLN A 44 5.43 14.68 -2.97
N TYR A 45 4.19 14.47 -2.52
CA TYR A 45 3.00 14.73 -3.31
C TYR A 45 2.83 16.22 -3.63
N GLU A 46 3.16 17.11 -2.69
CA GLU A 46 3.07 18.56 -2.89
C GLU A 46 4.07 19.13 -3.91
N GLN A 47 5.06 18.35 -4.34
CA GLN A 47 5.89 18.74 -5.50
C GLN A 47 5.11 18.62 -6.81
N PHE A 48 4.09 17.76 -6.85
CA PHE A 48 3.15 17.60 -7.97
C PHE A 48 1.97 18.56 -7.84
N ASP A 49 1.33 18.60 -6.67
CA ASP A 49 0.19 19.47 -6.38
C ASP A 49 0.41 20.25 -5.08
N PRO A 50 1.00 21.46 -5.15
CA PRO A 50 1.24 22.29 -3.98
C PRO A 50 -0.04 22.71 -3.23
N ALA A 51 -1.19 22.75 -3.91
CA ALA A 51 -2.46 23.15 -3.29
C ALA A 51 -3.00 22.05 -2.36
N HIS A 52 -2.54 20.80 -2.52
CA HIS A 52 -2.89 19.69 -1.64
C HIS A 52 -2.48 19.93 -0.17
N ARG A 53 -1.55 20.86 0.08
CA ARG A 53 -1.15 21.29 1.43
C ARG A 53 -2.33 21.77 2.28
N GLU A 54 -3.37 22.31 1.67
CA GLU A 54 -4.60 22.76 2.35
C GLU A 54 -5.42 21.61 2.96
N LEU A 55 -5.16 20.36 2.56
CA LEU A 55 -5.81 19.18 3.10
C LEU A 55 -5.08 18.59 4.32
N ARG A 56 -3.90 19.10 4.67
CA ARG A 56 -3.16 18.63 5.84
C ARG A 56 -3.95 18.86 7.12
N GLY A 57 -3.98 17.85 7.98
CA GLY A 57 -4.71 17.92 9.24
C GLY A 57 -6.22 17.98 9.09
N LYS A 58 -6.76 17.87 7.87
CA LYS A 58 -8.20 17.77 7.65
C LYS A 58 -8.72 16.54 8.40
N LEU A 59 -9.75 16.78 9.22
CA LEU A 59 -10.32 15.77 10.13
C LEU A 59 -9.32 15.21 11.15
N GLY A 60 -8.16 15.85 11.33
CA GLY A 60 -7.10 15.48 12.27
C GLY A 60 -5.99 14.60 11.69
N PHE A 61 -6.06 14.20 10.43
CA PHE A 61 -5.13 13.24 9.81
C PHE A 61 -4.04 13.91 8.96
N SER A 62 -2.90 13.25 8.79
CA SER A 62 -1.81 13.61 7.86
C SER A 62 -1.44 15.10 7.87
N LYS A 63 -0.74 15.54 8.91
CA LYS A 63 -0.36 16.94 9.18
C LYS A 63 1.06 17.25 8.72
N GLU A 64 2.00 16.34 8.99
CA GLU A 64 3.42 16.61 8.83
C GLU A 64 3.94 16.23 7.43
N ASP A 65 5.12 16.75 7.08
CA ASP A 65 5.76 16.55 5.77
C ASP A 65 6.06 15.07 5.43
N ASP A 66 6.36 14.27 6.47
CA ASP A 66 6.76 12.87 6.39
C ASP A 66 5.64 11.89 6.77
N GLU A 67 4.40 12.37 6.80
CA GLU A 67 3.21 11.53 6.87
C GLU A 67 2.72 11.14 5.48
N ALA A 68 2.14 9.94 5.38
CA ALA A 68 1.54 9.43 4.16
C ALA A 68 0.46 10.40 3.66
N VAL A 69 0.50 10.75 2.37
CA VAL A 69 -0.52 11.60 1.77
C VAL A 69 -1.86 10.87 1.76
N VAL A 70 -2.93 11.55 2.16
CA VAL A 70 -4.31 11.02 2.19
C VAL A 70 -5.27 12.01 1.54
N PHE A 71 -6.52 11.60 1.29
CA PHE A 71 -7.49 12.34 0.46
C PHE A 71 -7.12 12.39 -1.04
N VAL A 72 -6.36 11.40 -1.50
CA VAL A 72 -5.95 11.21 -2.89
C VAL A 72 -6.82 10.13 -3.53
N SER A 73 -7.48 10.45 -4.65
CA SER A 73 -8.22 9.44 -5.43
C SER A 73 -7.27 8.56 -6.25
N TRP A 74 -7.77 7.43 -6.76
CA TRP A 74 -7.02 6.60 -7.70
C TRP A 74 -6.53 7.40 -8.92
N HIS A 75 -7.38 8.29 -9.46
CA HIS A 75 -7.02 9.12 -10.61
C HIS A 75 -5.89 10.09 -10.29
N ASP A 76 -5.90 10.67 -9.10
CA ASP A 76 -4.86 11.57 -8.62
C ASP A 76 -3.52 10.82 -8.44
N ALA A 77 -3.57 9.59 -7.89
CA ALA A 77 -2.39 8.76 -7.73
C ALA A 77 -1.77 8.36 -9.08
N VAL A 78 -2.59 8.00 -10.07
CA VAL A 78 -2.13 7.77 -11.45
C VAL A 78 -1.54 9.03 -12.08
N ALA A 79 -2.16 10.19 -11.86
CA ALA A 79 -1.66 11.47 -12.35
C ALA A 79 -0.29 11.82 -11.73
N PHE A 80 -0.12 11.58 -10.43
CA PHE A 80 1.17 11.73 -9.73
C PHE A 80 2.25 10.83 -10.34
N CYS A 81 1.96 9.54 -10.55
CA CYS A 81 2.89 8.62 -11.21
C CYS A 81 3.28 9.10 -12.61
N LYS A 82 2.32 9.59 -13.41
CA LYS A 82 2.58 10.13 -14.75
C LYS A 82 3.45 11.39 -14.69
N TRP A 83 3.17 12.30 -13.76
CA TRP A 83 3.98 13.50 -13.55
C TRP A 83 5.42 13.14 -13.16
N LEU A 84 5.59 12.24 -12.20
CA LEU A 84 6.91 11.81 -11.74
C LEU A 84 7.69 11.12 -12.88
N SER A 85 6.98 10.36 -13.71
CA SER A 85 7.57 9.73 -14.90
C SER A 85 8.16 10.75 -15.87
N ASN A 86 7.39 11.79 -16.18
CA ASN A 86 7.84 12.87 -17.06
C ASN A 86 8.99 13.66 -16.44
N ARG A 87 8.96 13.88 -15.12
CA ARG A 87 9.99 14.64 -14.41
C ARG A 87 11.34 13.92 -14.39
N GLU A 88 11.34 12.61 -14.20
CA GLU A 88 12.56 11.83 -13.98
C GLU A 88 13.01 11.00 -15.20
N GLY A 89 12.21 10.98 -16.27
CA GLY A 89 12.52 10.19 -17.46
C GLY A 89 12.50 8.69 -17.21
N ARG A 90 11.71 8.22 -16.23
CA ARG A 90 11.57 6.81 -15.83
C ARG A 90 10.09 6.47 -15.75
N LEU A 91 9.73 5.21 -15.96
CA LEU A 91 8.34 4.80 -15.80
C LEU A 91 7.98 4.61 -14.33
N TYR A 92 7.03 5.39 -13.84
CA TYR A 92 6.34 5.21 -12.57
C TYR A 92 4.86 4.92 -12.83
N ARG A 93 4.30 4.00 -12.05
CA ARG A 93 2.88 3.62 -12.06
C ARG A 93 2.48 3.09 -10.69
N LEU A 94 1.18 2.94 -10.47
CA LEU A 94 0.67 2.12 -9.38
C LEU A 94 1.12 0.66 -9.57
N PRO A 95 1.40 -0.08 -8.48
CA PRO A 95 1.62 -1.52 -8.57
C PRO A 95 0.33 -2.22 -9.04
N THR A 96 0.46 -3.38 -9.67
CA THR A 96 -0.70 -4.27 -9.73
C THR A 96 -0.99 -4.84 -8.34
N GLU A 97 -2.21 -5.31 -8.08
CA GLU A 97 -2.58 -5.96 -6.82
C GLU A 97 -1.66 -7.15 -6.56
N ALA A 98 -1.35 -7.93 -7.61
CA ALA A 98 -0.41 -9.03 -7.53
C ALA A 98 1.01 -8.59 -7.17
N GLU A 99 1.52 -7.50 -7.75
CA GLU A 99 2.83 -6.95 -7.38
C GLU A 99 2.84 -6.45 -5.93
N TRP A 100 1.74 -5.83 -5.49
CA TRP A 100 1.59 -5.34 -4.12
C TRP A 100 1.57 -6.50 -3.11
N GLU A 101 0.78 -7.55 -3.35
CA GLU A 101 0.73 -8.70 -2.43
C GLU A 101 2.06 -9.48 -2.43
N TYR A 102 2.68 -9.64 -3.61
CA TYR A 102 3.99 -10.28 -3.73
C TYR A 102 5.06 -9.54 -2.91
N ALA A 103 5.08 -8.20 -3.05
CA ALA A 103 5.91 -7.30 -2.28
C ALA A 103 5.62 -7.35 -0.78
N CYS A 104 4.34 -7.35 -0.39
CA CYS A 104 3.87 -7.40 0.99
C CYS A 104 4.36 -8.65 1.69
N ARG A 105 4.16 -9.82 1.08
CA ARG A 105 4.57 -11.12 1.62
C ARG A 105 6.07 -11.29 1.72
N ALA A 106 6.84 -10.74 0.77
CA ALA A 106 8.30 -10.83 0.75
C ALA A 106 8.83 -12.25 1.05
N ARG A 107 8.23 -13.26 0.39
CA ARG A 107 8.50 -14.72 0.52
C ARG A 107 7.85 -15.44 1.69
N THR A 108 7.10 -14.78 2.58
CA THR A 108 6.34 -15.49 3.60
C THR A 108 5.08 -16.14 3.03
N THR A 109 4.65 -17.23 3.66
CA THR A 109 3.37 -17.91 3.37
C THR A 109 2.39 -17.81 4.54
N THR A 110 2.74 -17.04 5.56
CA THR A 110 1.96 -16.77 6.77
C THR A 110 0.92 -15.68 6.51
N VAL A 111 0.06 -15.40 7.51
CA VAL A 111 -0.97 -14.35 7.40
C VAL A 111 -0.36 -12.96 7.22
N TYR A 112 0.73 -12.68 7.92
CA TYR A 112 1.49 -11.44 7.82
C TYR A 112 2.95 -11.74 7.48
N HIS A 113 3.71 -10.77 6.96
CA HIS A 113 5.16 -10.89 6.82
C HIS A 113 5.88 -11.03 8.18
N THR A 114 5.18 -10.72 9.28
CA THR A 114 5.63 -10.91 10.67
C THR A 114 5.30 -12.29 11.25
N GLY A 115 4.63 -13.16 10.49
CA GLY A 115 4.18 -14.49 10.91
C GLY A 115 2.65 -14.61 11.02
N GLU A 116 2.18 -15.40 11.97
CA GLU A 116 0.74 -15.66 12.18
C GLU A 116 0.01 -14.53 12.92
N THR A 117 0.76 -13.60 13.53
CA THR A 117 0.22 -12.47 14.29
C THR A 117 0.80 -11.16 13.82
N LEU A 118 0.01 -10.10 13.96
CA LEU A 118 0.43 -8.74 13.68
C LEU A 118 0.91 -8.08 14.99
N PRO A 119 2.16 -7.62 15.09
CA PRO A 119 2.65 -6.92 16.27
C PRO A 119 1.93 -5.58 16.47
N THR A 120 1.78 -5.15 17.73
CA THR A 120 1.11 -3.88 18.08
C THR A 120 1.68 -2.66 17.37
N ALA A 121 2.96 -2.67 16.97
CA ALA A 121 3.58 -1.58 16.20
C ALA A 121 2.88 -1.31 14.86
N PHE A 122 2.22 -2.30 14.28
CA PHE A 122 1.47 -2.20 13.02
C PHE A 122 0.01 -1.82 13.25
N HIS A 123 -0.48 -1.81 14.49
CA HIS A 123 -1.86 -1.51 14.82
C HIS A 123 -2.15 -0.01 14.75
N LYS A 124 -1.99 0.58 13.57
CA LYS A 124 -2.34 1.97 13.26
C LYS A 124 -3.70 2.01 12.59
N ASN A 125 -4.65 2.75 13.17
CA ASN A 125 -6.00 2.98 12.61
C ASN A 125 -6.84 1.71 12.30
N VAL A 126 -6.54 0.57 12.94
CA VAL A 126 -7.11 -0.77 12.63
C VAL A 126 -8.64 -0.87 12.72
N ARG A 127 -9.31 0.06 13.42
CA ARG A 127 -10.77 0.07 13.63
C ARG A 127 -11.49 1.09 12.75
N ASN A 128 -10.76 1.94 12.04
CA ASN A 128 -11.34 3.04 11.28
C ASN A 128 -11.71 2.57 9.87
N SER A 129 -12.86 3.05 9.39
CA SER A 129 -13.36 2.85 8.02
C SER A 129 -12.36 3.42 7.00
N TRP A 130 -12.41 2.91 5.76
CA TRP A 130 -11.68 3.37 4.56
C TRP A 130 -11.67 4.91 4.31
N LEU A 131 -12.46 5.69 5.05
CA LEU A 131 -12.47 7.15 5.04
C LEU A 131 -12.20 7.69 6.45
N PRO A 132 -11.31 8.70 6.59
CA PRO A 132 -11.16 9.43 7.84
C PRO A 132 -12.51 10.04 8.24
N SER A 133 -13.13 9.51 9.30
CA SER A 133 -14.48 9.89 9.72
C SER A 133 -14.47 10.24 11.21
N PRO A 134 -14.43 11.53 11.58
CA PRO A 134 -14.46 11.96 12.98
C PRO A 134 -15.63 11.39 13.78
N ALA A 135 -16.78 11.13 13.13
CA ALA A 135 -17.94 10.53 13.76
C ALA A 135 -17.77 9.05 14.12
N ARG A 136 -16.70 8.40 13.65
CA ARG A 136 -16.35 6.99 13.89
C ARG A 136 -14.99 6.86 14.57
N THR A 137 -14.38 7.98 14.97
CA THR A 137 -13.06 8.00 15.58
C THR A 137 -13.22 8.48 17.02
N GLU A 138 -12.88 7.63 17.99
CA GLU A 138 -12.90 8.06 19.38
C GLU A 138 -11.84 9.15 19.60
N PRO A 139 -12.10 10.17 20.43
CA PRO A 139 -11.09 11.16 20.81
C PRO A 139 -9.82 10.48 21.33
N GLY A 140 -8.70 10.67 20.64
CA GLY A 140 -7.40 10.04 20.97
C GLY A 140 -7.03 8.82 20.12
N GLU A 141 -7.88 8.38 19.19
CA GLU A 141 -7.58 7.27 18.27
C GLU A 141 -6.86 7.70 16.97
N ILE A 142 -6.81 9.00 16.66
CA ILE A 142 -6.05 9.49 15.50
C ILE A 142 -4.56 9.36 15.80
N VAL A 143 -3.91 8.41 15.14
CA VAL A 143 -2.46 8.21 15.24
C VAL A 143 -1.74 8.90 14.09
N SER A 144 -0.46 9.19 14.32
CA SER A 144 0.43 9.71 13.28
C SER A 144 0.51 8.74 12.09
N LEU A 145 0.47 9.30 10.89
CA LEU A 145 0.64 8.59 9.62
C LEU A 145 2.09 8.65 9.12
N GLN A 146 3.04 8.95 10.02
CA GLN A 146 4.46 9.01 9.70
C GLN A 146 4.91 7.67 9.12
N VAL A 147 5.51 7.73 7.94
CA VAL A 147 5.92 6.56 7.17
C VAL A 147 7.22 5.95 7.72
N GLY A 148 7.48 4.69 7.39
CA GLY A 148 8.70 3.96 7.74
C GLY A 148 8.84 3.63 9.23
N LYS A 149 7.73 3.58 9.99
CA LYS A 149 7.78 3.37 11.45
C LYS A 149 7.59 1.94 11.88
N THR A 150 6.98 1.12 11.05
CA THR A 150 6.94 -0.33 11.30
C THR A 150 8.26 -0.98 10.86
N PRO A 151 8.67 -2.11 11.48
CA PRO A 151 9.79 -2.90 10.99
C PRO A 151 9.56 -3.32 9.53
N PRO A 152 10.56 -3.19 8.65
CA PRO A 152 10.39 -3.57 7.26
C PRO A 152 10.23 -5.08 7.11
N ASN A 153 9.60 -5.51 6.02
CA ASN A 153 9.60 -6.90 5.62
C ASN A 153 10.98 -7.34 5.10
N ALA A 154 11.12 -8.61 4.68
CA ALA A 154 12.39 -9.18 4.25
C ALA A 154 13.02 -8.49 3.02
N TRP A 155 12.28 -7.63 2.31
CA TRP A 155 12.77 -6.86 1.16
C TRP A 155 13.05 -5.39 1.47
N GLY A 156 12.78 -4.92 2.69
CA GLY A 156 13.02 -3.53 3.06
C GLY A 156 11.83 -2.60 2.81
N LEU A 157 10.64 -3.14 2.56
CA LEU A 157 9.40 -2.36 2.47
C LEU A 157 8.78 -2.21 3.85
N HIS A 158 8.37 -0.99 4.18
CA HIS A 158 7.73 -0.66 5.46
C HIS A 158 6.21 -0.56 5.30
N ASP A 159 5.50 -0.63 6.43
CA ASP A 159 4.08 -0.28 6.59
C ASP A 159 3.08 -1.13 5.79
N MET A 160 3.53 -2.20 5.12
CA MET A 160 2.71 -3.15 4.32
C MET A 160 1.51 -3.82 5.03
N HIS A 161 1.34 -3.62 6.35
CA HIS A 161 0.23 -4.14 7.15
C HIS A 161 -0.46 -3.07 8.00
N GLY A 162 -0.47 -1.80 7.58
CA GLY A 162 -1.21 -0.75 8.27
C GLY A 162 -0.91 0.65 7.73
N ASN A 163 -1.00 1.64 8.61
CA ASN A 163 -0.79 3.07 8.31
C ASN A 163 -1.91 3.68 7.42
N VAL A 164 -1.93 3.39 6.12
CA VAL A 164 -2.98 3.81 5.16
C VAL A 164 -3.31 2.69 4.17
N GLU A 165 -4.49 2.74 3.55
CA GLU A 165 -4.78 1.90 2.38
C GLU A 165 -4.03 2.42 1.14
N GLU A 166 -3.61 1.52 0.26
CA GLU A 166 -2.76 1.83 -0.89
C GLU A 166 -3.43 1.46 -2.22
N TRP A 167 -3.54 2.43 -3.13
CA TRP A 167 -4.14 2.19 -4.44
C TRP A 167 -3.29 1.24 -5.30
N CYS A 168 -3.92 0.17 -5.80
CA CYS A 168 -3.39 -0.67 -6.87
C CYS A 168 -3.96 -0.24 -8.24
N PHE A 169 -3.32 -0.67 -9.32
CA PHE A 169 -3.71 -0.32 -10.69
C PHE A 169 -5.03 -0.99 -11.13
N ASP A 170 -5.34 -2.13 -10.54
CA ASP A 170 -6.36 -3.08 -10.97
C ASP A 170 -7.79 -2.54 -10.79
N TRP A 171 -8.69 -3.04 -11.64
CA TRP A 171 -10.12 -2.99 -11.35
C TRP A 171 -10.43 -4.04 -10.30
N TYR A 172 -11.23 -3.66 -9.30
CA TYR A 172 -11.70 -4.62 -8.30
C TYR A 172 -12.51 -5.75 -8.95
N GLY A 173 -12.18 -6.99 -8.57
CA GLY A 173 -12.88 -8.19 -8.95
C GLY A 173 -12.41 -9.38 -8.12
N PRO A 174 -13.21 -10.47 -8.06
CA PRO A 174 -12.80 -11.67 -7.34
C PRO A 174 -11.61 -12.34 -8.05
N TYR A 175 -10.78 -13.04 -7.28
CA TYR A 175 -9.72 -13.86 -7.88
C TYR A 175 -10.29 -14.94 -8.79
N VAL A 176 -9.53 -15.24 -9.84
CA VAL A 176 -9.87 -16.27 -10.82
C VAL A 176 -8.94 -17.46 -10.63
N ALA A 177 -9.49 -18.67 -10.71
CA ALA A 177 -8.70 -19.89 -10.57
C ALA A 177 -7.66 -20.04 -11.70
N GLY A 178 -6.54 -20.69 -11.37
CA GLY A 178 -5.49 -21.06 -12.32
C GLY A 178 -4.24 -20.20 -12.21
N ASP A 179 -3.13 -20.69 -12.77
CA ASP A 179 -1.85 -19.99 -12.73
C ASP A 179 -1.90 -18.72 -13.59
N GLN A 180 -1.36 -17.64 -13.05
CA GLN A 180 -1.30 -16.34 -13.71
C GLN A 180 0.14 -15.85 -13.86
N SER A 181 0.40 -15.04 -14.87
CA SER A 181 1.71 -14.42 -15.12
C SER A 181 1.51 -12.96 -15.44
N ASP A 182 2.12 -12.09 -14.62
CA ASP A 182 1.96 -10.63 -14.68
C ASP A 182 0.49 -10.18 -14.87
N PRO A 183 -0.45 -10.62 -14.00
CA PRO A 183 -1.85 -10.22 -14.08
C PRO A 183 -2.02 -8.70 -13.87
#